data_AF-A0A931Y0V3-F1
#
_entry.id   AF-A0A931Y0V3-F1
#
_cell.length_a   1.000
_cell.length_b   1.000
_cell.length_c   1.000
_cell.angle_alpha   90.00
_cell.angle_beta   90.00
_cell.angle_gamma   90.00
#
_symmetry.space_group_name_H-M   'P 1'
#
loop_
_entity.id
_entity.type
_entity.pdbx_description
1 polymer ?
#
loop_
_entity_poly.entity_id
_entity_poly.type
_entity_poly.pdbx_seq_one_letter_code
_entity_poly.pdbx_strand_id
1 'polypeptide(L)'
;MSRRGDDGFTLVELMIVVSIIGVLAALAIYGVARYLKNAKTAEATRSLGAIENGARQQYQRETPFVGLEGKFDHRFCPNAPLTPASVPRAAKVLVPPAAWNDAAWGCLKFAMNDPQFFAYRHVSNDLAGTDAMYTASAFGDLDGNGTTSNFEIVGRGGPLGDAIRDAFRVINGDE
;
A
#
# COMPACT_ATOMS: atom_id res chain seq x y z
N MET A 1 32.08 10.84 -60.06
CA MET A 1 30.70 10.75 -59.50
C MET A 1 30.50 9.34 -58.97
N SER A 2 30.52 9.17 -57.65
CA SER A 2 30.24 7.88 -57.02
C SER A 2 28.73 7.63 -57.07
N ARG A 3 28.29 6.60 -57.79
CA ARG A 3 26.89 6.14 -57.76
C ARG A 3 26.68 5.46 -56.41
N ARG A 4 25.93 6.12 -55.52
CA ARG A 4 25.36 5.44 -54.35
C ARG A 4 24.36 4.41 -54.89
N GLY A 5 24.59 3.14 -54.59
CA GLY A 5 23.62 2.09 -54.89
C GLY A 5 22.41 2.30 -54.00
N ASP A 6 21.26 2.51 -54.61
CA ASP A 6 19.97 2.46 -53.91
C ASP A 6 19.60 0.98 -53.76
N ASP A 7 20.12 0.34 -52.72
CA ASP A 7 19.70 -1.00 -52.32
C ASP A 7 18.32 -0.90 -51.67
N GLY A 8 17.29 -1.41 -52.37
CA GLY A 8 15.91 -1.45 -51.89
C GLY A 8 15.66 -2.64 -50.94
N PHE A 9 14.87 -2.41 -49.89
CA PHE A 9 14.42 -3.47 -48.96
C PHE A 9 13.59 -4.53 -49.69
N THR A 10 13.83 -5.81 -49.41
CA THR A 10 13.00 -6.90 -49.95
C THR A 10 11.74 -7.10 -49.11
N LEU A 11 10.63 -7.54 -49.75
CA LEU A 11 9.39 -7.87 -49.03
C LEU A 11 9.59 -8.96 -47.97
N VAL A 12 10.49 -9.92 -48.24
CA VAL A 12 10.81 -11.02 -47.33
C VAL A 12 11.53 -10.51 -46.08
N GLU A 13 12.48 -9.59 -46.26
CA GLU A 13 13.21 -8.96 -45.16
C GLU A 13 12.27 -8.18 -44.24
N LEU A 14 11.29 -7.48 -44.81
CA LEU A 14 10.23 -6.84 -44.05
C LEU A 14 9.35 -7.84 -43.29
N MET A 15 8.96 -8.97 -43.92
CA MET A 15 8.12 -10.00 -43.29
C MET A 15 8.77 -10.60 -42.04
N ILE A 16 10.08 -10.88 -42.11
CA ILE A 16 10.83 -11.43 -40.97
C ILE A 16 10.88 -10.40 -39.84
N VAL A 17 11.16 -9.13 -40.15
CA VAL A 17 11.22 -8.04 -39.16
C VAL A 17 9.87 -7.88 -38.44
N VAL A 18 8.77 -7.83 -39.18
CA VAL A 18 7.43 -7.70 -38.59
C VAL A 18 7.10 -8.92 -37.70
N SER A 19 7.50 -10.13 -38.13
CA SER A 19 7.29 -11.36 -37.37
C SER A 19 8.07 -11.34 -36.04
N ILE A 20 9.33 -10.91 -36.06
CA ILE A 20 10.16 -10.80 -34.85
C ILE A 20 9.59 -9.73 -33.90
N ILE A 21 9.21 -8.55 -34.42
CA ILE A 21 8.59 -7.48 -33.62
C ILE A 21 7.29 -7.96 -32.99
N GLY A 22 6.47 -8.74 -33.71
CA GLY A 22 5.22 -9.30 -33.18
C GLY A 22 5.43 -10.20 -31.96
N VAL A 23 6.41 -11.10 -32.02
CA VAL A 23 6.74 -11.98 -30.87
C VAL A 23 7.31 -11.19 -29.70
N LEU A 24 8.24 -10.24 -29.96
CA LEU A 24 8.81 -9.39 -28.92
C LEU A 24 7.76 -8.52 -28.23
N ALA A 25 6.81 -7.96 -28.99
CA ALA A 25 5.71 -7.17 -28.45
C ALA A 25 4.81 -7.99 -27.51
N ALA A 26 4.46 -9.22 -27.89
CA ALA A 26 3.63 -10.09 -27.06
C ALA A 26 4.29 -10.41 -25.70
N LEU A 27 5.58 -10.74 -25.70
CA LEU A 27 6.35 -10.99 -24.46
C LEU A 27 6.48 -9.72 -23.61
N ALA A 28 6.72 -8.57 -24.24
CA ALA A 28 6.85 -7.29 -23.56
C ALA A 28 5.55 -6.87 -22.86
N ILE A 29 4.38 -7.06 -23.49
CA ILE A 29 3.07 -6.72 -22.91
C ILE A 29 2.85 -7.48 -21.60
N TYR A 30 3.07 -8.80 -21.59
CA TYR A 30 2.90 -9.60 -20.38
C TYR A 30 3.88 -9.18 -19.26
N GLY A 31 5.15 -8.95 -19.62
CA GLY A 31 6.16 -8.50 -18.66
C GLY A 31 5.83 -7.16 -18.02
N VAL A 32 5.41 -6.18 -18.82
CA VAL A 32 5.05 -4.83 -18.34
C VAL A 32 3.79 -4.86 -17.49
N ALA A 33 2.76 -5.62 -17.88
CA ALA A 33 1.52 -5.75 -17.09
C ALA A 33 1.81 -6.28 -15.68
N ARG A 34 2.63 -7.33 -15.56
CA ARG A 34 3.04 -7.88 -14.26
C ARG A 34 3.88 -6.89 -13.45
N TYR A 35 4.80 -6.18 -14.09
CA TYR A 35 5.60 -5.16 -13.43
C TYR A 35 4.73 -4.04 -12.84
N LEU A 36 3.75 -3.55 -13.60
CA LEU A 36 2.83 -2.51 -13.14
C LEU A 36 1.94 -2.99 -11.99
N LYS A 37 1.44 -4.22 -12.02
CA LYS A 37 0.69 -4.81 -10.90
C LYS A 37 1.54 -4.88 -9.63
N ASN A 38 2.77 -5.38 -9.73
CA ASN A 38 3.69 -5.46 -8.59
C ASN A 38 4.07 -4.06 -8.06
N ALA A 39 4.23 -3.07 -8.95
CA ALA A 39 4.49 -1.70 -8.55
C ALA A 39 3.31 -1.08 -7.78
N LYS A 40 2.08 -1.37 -8.21
CA LYS A 40 0.85 -0.97 -7.51
C LYS A 40 0.78 -1.60 -6.12
N THR A 41 0.93 -2.92 -5.99
CA THR A 41 0.85 -3.61 -4.69
C THR A 41 2.00 -3.26 -3.75
N ALA A 42 3.18 -2.95 -4.28
CA ALA A 42 4.31 -2.45 -3.49
C ALA A 42 4.02 -1.12 -2.79
N GLU A 43 3.14 -0.27 -3.33
CA GLU A 43 2.68 0.96 -2.68
C GLU A 43 1.95 0.62 -1.36
N ALA A 44 0.96 -0.28 -1.42
CA ALA A 44 0.19 -0.70 -0.25
C ALA A 44 1.08 -1.27 0.87
N THR A 45 1.97 -2.20 0.53
CA THR A 45 2.86 -2.83 1.52
C THR A 45 3.81 -1.83 2.18
N ARG A 46 4.37 -0.88 1.42
CA ARG A 46 5.24 0.17 1.97
C ARG A 46 4.48 1.09 2.93
N SER A 47 3.31 1.55 2.51
CA SER A 47 2.47 2.44 3.33
C SER A 47 1.96 1.75 4.59
N LEU A 48 1.51 0.50 4.49
CA LEU A 48 1.11 -0.29 5.66
C LEU A 48 2.28 -0.52 6.63
N GLY A 49 3.50 -0.76 6.11
CA GLY A 49 4.69 -0.85 6.96
C GLY A 49 5.01 0.45 7.69
N ALA A 50 4.76 1.62 7.07
CA ALA A 50 4.90 2.90 7.74
C ALA A 50 3.85 3.09 8.86
N ILE A 51 2.60 2.70 8.61
CA ILE A 51 1.51 2.72 9.60
C ILE A 51 1.83 1.77 10.76
N GLU A 52 2.28 0.54 10.48
CA GLU A 52 2.73 -0.43 11.49
C GLU A 52 3.84 0.17 12.36
N ASN A 53 4.85 0.80 11.76
CA ASN A 53 5.93 1.43 12.52
C ASN A 53 5.41 2.55 13.44
N GLY A 54 4.47 3.36 12.97
CA GLY A 54 3.80 4.37 13.79
C GLY A 54 3.02 3.76 14.96
N ALA A 55 2.24 2.71 14.70
CA ALA A 55 1.47 2.00 15.72
C ALA A 55 2.38 1.36 16.78
N ARG A 56 3.49 0.74 16.36
CA ARG A 56 4.49 0.15 17.27
C ARG A 56 5.18 1.20 18.13
N GLN A 57 5.55 2.34 17.53
CA GLN A 57 6.13 3.47 18.26
C GLN A 57 5.17 4.04 19.30
N GLN A 58 3.87 4.13 18.98
CA GLN A 58 2.87 4.60 19.92
C GLN A 58 2.70 3.63 21.08
N TYR A 59 2.58 2.34 20.80
CA TYR A 59 2.39 1.33 21.85
C TYR A 59 3.57 1.29 22.83
N GLN A 60 4.81 1.43 22.33
CA GLN A 60 6.01 1.46 23.15
C GLN A 60 6.14 2.73 24.01
N ARG A 61 5.29 3.76 23.81
CA ARG A 61 5.27 4.92 24.70
C ARG A 61 4.57 4.55 26.00
N GLU A 62 5.17 4.95 27.10
CA GLU A 62 4.53 4.91 28.41
C GLU A 62 3.45 6.00 28.45
N THR A 63 2.18 5.60 28.40
CA THR A 63 1.07 6.54 28.59
C THR A 63 0.60 6.46 30.05
N PRO A 64 0.48 7.58 30.78
CA PRO A 64 -0.04 7.55 32.14
C PRO A 64 -1.44 6.94 32.15
N PHE A 65 -1.66 5.94 32.99
CA PHE A 65 -2.97 5.36 33.17
C PHE A 65 -3.87 6.37 33.86
N VAL A 66 -5.00 6.70 33.22
CA VAL A 66 -5.95 7.69 33.74
C VAL A 66 -6.48 7.21 35.09
N GLY A 67 -6.23 8.00 36.14
CA GLY A 67 -6.78 7.75 37.48
C GLY A 67 -5.91 6.91 38.42
N LEU A 68 -4.70 6.50 38.02
CA LEU A 68 -3.72 5.88 38.92
C LEU A 68 -2.33 6.46 38.70
N GLU A 69 -1.87 7.30 39.63
CA GLU A 69 -0.50 7.84 39.65
C GLU A 69 0.52 6.70 39.63
N GLY A 70 1.56 6.86 38.79
CA GLY A 70 2.67 5.90 38.69
C GLY A 70 2.36 4.61 37.93
N LYS A 71 1.17 4.45 37.35
CA LYS A 71 0.89 3.37 36.39
C LYS A 71 0.99 3.88 34.97
N PHE A 72 1.70 3.13 34.15
CA PHE A 72 1.79 3.36 32.71
C PHE A 72 1.06 2.23 31.98
N ASP A 73 0.43 2.59 30.87
CA ASP A 73 -0.32 1.71 30.02
C ASP A 73 0.16 1.85 28.58
N HIS A 74 0.09 0.77 27.83
CA HIS A 74 0.54 0.71 26.44
C HIS A 74 -0.69 0.55 25.55
N ARG A 75 -0.92 1.52 24.66
CA ARG A 75 -2.11 1.56 23.78
C ARG A 75 -1.71 1.89 22.37
N PHE A 76 -2.44 1.35 21.40
CA PHE A 76 -2.32 1.75 20.01
C PHE A 76 -3.01 3.09 19.75
N CYS A 77 -2.73 3.69 18.58
CA CYS A 77 -3.41 4.90 18.15
C CYS A 77 -4.94 4.69 18.05
N PRO A 78 -5.73 5.77 18.14
CA PRO A 78 -7.17 5.69 17.93
C PRO A 78 -7.51 5.27 16.49
N ASN A 79 -8.80 5.03 16.26
CA ASN A 79 -9.31 4.65 14.94
C ASN A 79 -9.15 5.80 13.94
N ALA A 80 -8.41 5.56 12.86
CA ALA A 80 -8.31 6.46 11.73
C ALA A 80 -9.38 6.09 10.69
N PRO A 81 -10.12 7.06 10.13
CA PRO A 81 -11.12 6.79 9.10
C PRO A 81 -10.47 6.25 7.84
N LEU A 82 -11.29 5.73 6.92
CA LEU A 82 -10.81 5.37 5.60
C LEU A 82 -10.36 6.64 4.86
N THR A 83 -9.07 6.74 4.52
CA THR A 83 -8.48 7.91 3.86
C THR A 83 -7.78 7.48 2.54
N PRO A 84 -8.26 7.95 1.37
CA PRO A 84 -9.47 8.75 1.17
C PRO A 84 -10.74 7.99 1.51
N ALA A 85 -11.85 8.71 1.71
CA ALA A 85 -13.14 8.14 2.11
C ALA A 85 -13.74 7.13 1.10
N SER A 86 -13.27 7.16 -0.14
CA SER A 86 -13.63 6.22 -1.20
C SER A 86 -12.39 5.52 -1.75
N VAL A 87 -12.48 4.21 -1.97
CA VAL A 87 -11.40 3.42 -2.57
C VAL A 87 -11.08 3.92 -3.99
N PRO A 88 -9.81 4.29 -4.29
CA PRO A 88 -9.40 4.64 -5.64
C PRO A 88 -9.63 3.47 -6.61
N ARG A 89 -10.05 3.80 -7.85
CA ARG A 89 -10.38 2.83 -8.90
C ARG A 89 -9.56 3.06 -10.16
N ALA A 90 -8.79 2.07 -10.57
CA ALA A 90 -7.88 2.00 -11.73
C ALA A 90 -6.80 3.11 -11.83
N ALA A 91 -6.99 4.25 -11.15
CA ALA A 91 -6.18 5.45 -11.23
C ALA A 91 -5.79 5.95 -9.84
N LYS A 92 -4.68 6.69 -9.79
CA LYS A 92 -4.22 7.33 -8.56
C LYS A 92 -5.11 8.52 -8.21
N VAL A 93 -5.40 8.67 -6.93
CA VAL A 93 -6.11 9.84 -6.39
C VAL A 93 -5.14 10.64 -5.54
N LEU A 94 -5.11 11.95 -5.74
CA LEU A 94 -4.43 12.86 -4.84
C LEU A 94 -5.36 13.21 -3.68
N VAL A 95 -4.93 12.90 -2.47
CA VAL A 95 -5.68 13.18 -1.25
C VAL A 95 -5.21 14.53 -0.68
N PRO A 96 -6.11 15.45 -0.32
CA PRO A 96 -5.70 16.70 0.31
C PRO A 96 -4.99 16.41 1.64
N PRO A 97 -3.89 17.13 1.98
CA PRO A 97 -3.15 16.90 3.22
C PRO A 97 -4.01 16.99 4.49
N ALA A 98 -5.08 17.78 4.46
CA ALA A 98 -6.04 17.89 5.55
C ALA A 98 -6.72 16.57 5.94
N ALA A 99 -6.85 15.61 5.01
CA ALA A 99 -7.42 14.30 5.30
C ALA A 99 -6.49 13.39 6.16
N TRP A 100 -5.22 13.79 6.32
CA TRP A 100 -4.23 13.13 7.17
C TRP A 100 -4.00 13.85 8.50
N ASN A 101 -4.71 14.96 8.76
CA ASN A 101 -4.50 15.81 9.93
C ASN A 101 -5.40 15.47 11.13
N ASP A 102 -6.10 14.32 11.11
CA ASP A 102 -6.83 13.88 12.30
C ASP A 102 -5.90 13.25 13.35
N ALA A 103 -6.40 13.14 14.58
CA ALA A 103 -5.62 12.69 15.73
C ALA A 103 -5.05 11.27 15.57
N ALA A 104 -5.74 10.38 14.83
CA ALA A 104 -5.29 9.03 14.60
C ALA A 104 -4.13 8.97 13.60
N TRP A 105 -4.25 9.64 12.45
CA TRP A 105 -3.15 9.73 11.48
C TRP A 105 -1.94 10.48 12.04
N GLY A 106 -2.18 11.56 12.81
CA GLY A 106 -1.14 12.28 13.53
C GLY A 106 -0.42 11.42 14.57
N CYS A 107 -1.16 10.59 15.32
CA CYS A 107 -0.59 9.61 16.26
C CYS A 107 0.31 8.59 15.55
N LEU A 108 -0.13 8.09 14.40
CA LEU A 108 0.64 7.15 13.56
C LEU A 108 1.81 7.81 12.84
N LYS A 109 1.90 9.16 12.85
CA LYS A 109 2.86 9.96 12.07
C LYS A 109 2.83 9.59 10.59
N PHE A 110 1.64 9.31 10.07
CA PHE A 110 1.45 8.85 8.71
C PHE A 110 0.66 9.88 7.91
N ALA A 111 1.18 10.25 6.73
CA ALA A 111 0.51 11.07 5.73
C ALA A 111 1.06 10.72 4.36
N MET A 112 0.26 10.92 3.32
CA MET A 112 0.70 10.82 1.92
C MET A 112 0.44 12.13 1.19
N ASN A 113 1.46 12.60 0.47
CA ASN A 113 1.41 13.82 -0.33
C ASN A 113 1.40 13.53 -1.84
N ASP A 114 1.66 12.29 -2.23
CA ASP A 114 1.69 11.85 -3.62
C ASP A 114 0.37 11.14 -4.02
N PRO A 115 0.02 11.12 -5.31
CA PRO A 115 -1.14 10.37 -5.76
C PRO A 115 -1.02 8.86 -5.46
N GLN A 116 -2.08 8.28 -4.89
CA GLN A 116 -2.11 6.92 -4.35
C GLN A 116 -3.19 6.03 -4.99
N PHE A 117 -2.94 4.73 -5.09
CA PHE A 117 -3.91 3.71 -5.56
C PHE A 117 -4.76 3.11 -4.45
N PHE A 118 -4.40 3.32 -3.20
CA PHE A 118 -5.05 2.70 -2.05
C PHE A 118 -5.66 3.73 -1.11
N ALA A 119 -6.75 3.36 -0.47
CA ALA A 119 -7.27 3.99 0.74
C ALA A 119 -6.83 3.21 1.96
N TYR A 120 -6.45 3.91 3.02
CA TYR A 120 -5.88 3.34 4.23
C TYR A 120 -6.82 3.54 5.39
N ARG A 121 -6.81 2.60 6.33
CA ARG A 121 -7.60 2.65 7.56
C ARG A 121 -6.80 2.06 8.70
N HIS A 122 -6.93 2.63 9.89
CA HIS A 122 -6.38 2.06 11.11
C HIS A 122 -7.50 1.86 12.12
N VAL A 123 -7.62 0.65 12.66
CA VAL A 123 -8.59 0.32 13.70
C VAL A 123 -7.86 -0.32 14.86
N SER A 124 -8.09 0.15 16.08
CA SER A 124 -7.68 -0.51 17.31
C SER A 124 -8.91 -0.90 18.15
N ASN A 125 -8.71 -1.81 19.09
CA ASN A 125 -9.77 -2.24 20.01
C ASN A 125 -9.89 -1.35 21.26
N ASP A 126 -9.16 -0.22 21.32
CA ASP A 126 -9.08 0.71 22.45
C ASP A 126 -8.71 0.05 23.81
N LEU A 127 -8.26 -1.20 23.78
CA LEU A 127 -7.70 -1.90 24.92
C LEU A 127 -6.22 -1.58 25.07
N ALA A 128 -5.65 -2.06 26.17
CA ALA A 128 -4.32 -1.71 26.59
C ALA A 128 -3.54 -2.92 27.10
N GLY A 129 -2.22 -2.75 27.21
CA GLY A 129 -1.33 -3.85 27.54
C GLY A 129 -1.45 -5.01 26.54
N THR A 130 -1.40 -6.25 27.03
CA THR A 130 -1.39 -7.46 26.19
C THR A 130 -2.67 -7.70 25.41
N ASP A 131 -3.78 -7.08 25.82
CA ASP A 131 -5.08 -7.20 25.14
C ASP A 131 -5.24 -6.15 24.04
N ALA A 132 -4.33 -5.17 23.95
CA ALA A 132 -4.34 -4.17 22.87
C ALA A 132 -4.13 -4.85 21.53
N MET A 133 -4.96 -4.50 20.55
CA MET A 133 -4.84 -4.97 19.17
C MET A 133 -5.07 -3.81 18.21
N TYR A 134 -4.43 -3.88 17.04
CA TYR A 134 -4.73 -3.01 15.92
C TYR A 134 -4.76 -3.77 14.60
N THR A 135 -5.48 -3.21 13.64
CA THR A 135 -5.54 -3.63 12.24
C THR A 135 -5.34 -2.40 11.37
N ALA A 136 -4.28 -2.40 10.58
CA ALA A 136 -4.05 -1.43 9.52
C ALA A 136 -4.43 -2.07 8.19
N SER A 137 -5.34 -1.46 7.44
CA SER A 137 -5.87 -2.00 6.19
C SER A 137 -5.61 -1.04 5.03
N ALA A 138 -5.34 -1.59 3.84
CA ALA A 138 -5.25 -0.87 2.58
C ALA A 138 -6.23 -1.48 1.56
N PHE A 139 -7.00 -0.63 0.90
CA PHE A 139 -8.05 -0.99 -0.06
C PHE A 139 -7.79 -0.28 -1.38
N GLY A 140 -7.69 -1.00 -2.50
CA GLY A 140 -7.50 -0.41 -3.82
C GLY A 140 -8.16 -1.25 -4.89
N ASP A 141 -8.89 -0.64 -5.81
CA ASP A 141 -9.42 -1.32 -7.00
C ASP A 141 -8.45 -1.04 -8.16
N LEU A 142 -7.56 -1.98 -8.45
CA LEU A 142 -6.38 -1.72 -9.29
C LEU A 142 -6.68 -1.73 -10.79
N ASP A 143 -7.79 -2.35 -11.21
CA ASP A 143 -8.21 -2.50 -12.60
C ASP A 143 -9.58 -1.85 -12.89
N GLY A 144 -10.29 -1.37 -11.86
CA GLY A 144 -11.56 -0.66 -11.97
C GLY A 144 -12.78 -1.57 -12.07
N ASN A 145 -12.62 -2.87 -11.80
CA ASN A 145 -13.70 -3.86 -11.97
C ASN A 145 -14.71 -3.87 -10.80
N GLY A 146 -14.46 -3.10 -9.73
CA GLY A 146 -15.29 -3.03 -8.53
C GLY A 146 -14.92 -4.03 -7.42
N THR A 147 -14.02 -4.97 -7.70
CA THR A 147 -13.35 -5.83 -6.71
C THR A 147 -12.16 -5.06 -6.15
N THR A 148 -11.98 -5.13 -4.84
CA THR A 148 -10.89 -4.41 -4.18
C THR A 148 -9.78 -5.38 -3.79
N SER A 149 -8.55 -5.02 -4.13
CA SER A 149 -7.34 -5.60 -3.57
C SER A 149 -7.13 -5.09 -2.14
N ASN A 150 -7.20 -6.00 -1.17
CA ASN A 150 -7.24 -5.69 0.26
C ASN A 150 -6.05 -6.30 0.99
N PHE A 151 -5.29 -5.46 1.68
CA PHE A 151 -4.12 -5.84 2.46
C PHE A 151 -4.32 -5.43 3.91
N GLU A 152 -3.97 -6.28 4.86
CA GLU A 152 -4.06 -5.98 6.28
C GLU A 152 -2.80 -6.37 7.04
N ILE A 153 -2.39 -5.52 7.98
CA ILE A 153 -1.45 -5.84 9.04
C ILE A 153 -2.21 -5.85 10.35
N VAL A 154 -2.15 -6.97 11.06
CA VAL A 154 -2.69 -7.10 12.41
C VAL A 154 -1.52 -7.14 13.38
N GLY A 155 -1.61 -6.36 14.44
CA GLY A 155 -0.65 -6.40 15.54
C GLY A 155 -1.34 -6.38 16.90
N ARG A 156 -0.58 -6.79 17.91
CA ARG A 156 -1.03 -6.90 19.29
C ARG A 156 0.04 -6.48 20.28
N GLY A 157 -0.40 -6.16 21.50
CA GLY A 157 0.47 -5.92 22.63
C GLY A 157 1.16 -7.21 23.08
N GLY A 158 2.48 -7.13 23.27
CA GLY A 158 3.31 -8.18 23.84
C GLY A 158 3.45 -8.06 25.36
N PRO A 159 3.82 -9.15 26.04
CA PRO A 159 3.92 -9.20 27.50
C PRO A 159 5.09 -8.38 28.06
N LEU A 160 6.01 -7.93 27.21
CA LEU A 160 7.18 -7.13 27.61
C LEU A 160 7.00 -5.63 27.33
N GLY A 161 5.77 -5.17 27.04
CA GLY A 161 5.51 -3.79 26.59
C GLY A 161 5.95 -3.53 25.16
N ASP A 162 6.22 -4.58 24.38
CA ASP A 162 6.54 -4.52 22.96
C ASP A 162 5.29 -4.67 22.09
N ALA A 163 5.31 -4.12 20.87
CA ALA A 163 4.24 -4.35 19.89
C ALA A 163 4.67 -5.42 18.89
N ILE A 164 3.87 -6.48 18.79
CA ILE A 164 4.14 -7.67 17.99
C ILE A 164 3.22 -7.64 16.76
N ARG A 165 3.80 -7.88 15.58
CA ARG A 165 3.01 -8.17 14.38
C ARG A 165 2.48 -9.59 14.45
N ASP A 166 1.16 -9.74 14.41
CA ASP A 166 0.48 -11.03 14.46
C ASP A 166 0.35 -11.64 13.07
N ALA A 167 -0.09 -10.85 12.08
CA ALA A 167 -0.24 -11.32 10.71
C ALA A 167 -0.11 -10.19 9.68
N PHE A 168 0.36 -10.56 8.48
CA PHE A 168 0.12 -9.82 7.24
C PHE A 168 -0.84 -10.66 6.39
N ARG A 169 -1.97 -10.09 5.98
CA ARG A 169 -3.03 -10.80 5.26
C ARG A 169 -3.30 -10.10 3.93
N VAL A 170 -3.45 -10.91 2.88
CA VAL A 170 -4.04 -10.47 1.60
C VAL A 170 -5.44 -11.07 1.59
N ILE A 171 -6.46 -10.24 1.74
CA ILE A 171 -7.85 -10.70 1.88
C ILE A 171 -8.47 -10.95 0.51
N ASN A 172 -8.22 -10.03 -0.42
CA ASN A 172 -8.60 -10.14 -1.82
C ASN A 172 -7.43 -9.59 -2.64
N GLY A 173 -7.09 -10.24 -3.73
CA GLY A 173 -6.14 -9.73 -4.71
C GLY A 173 -6.73 -9.93 -6.09
N ASP A 174 -6.81 -8.86 -6.87
CA ASP A 174 -6.92 -9.00 -8.32
C ASP A 174 -5.58 -9.61 -8.78
N GLU A 175 -5.56 -10.92 -9.02
CA GLU A 175 -4.38 -11.68 -9.50
C GLU A 175 -3.79 -11.06 -10.77
#